data_AF-A0AAX1UM45-F1
#
_entry.id   AF-A0AAX1UM45-F1
#
_cell.length_a   1.000
_cell.length_b   1.000
_cell.length_c   1.000
_cell.angle_alpha   90.00
_cell.angle_beta   90.00
_cell.angle_gamma   90.00
#
_symmetry.space_group_name_H-M   'P 1'
#
loop_
_entity.id
_entity.type
_entity.pdbx_description
1 polymer ?
#
loop_
_entity_poly.entity_id
_entity_poly.type
_entity_poly.pdbx_seq_one_letter_code
_entity_poly.pdbx_strand_id
1 'polypeptide(L)'
;MSNQSYTPDTAAADALETLHDRTVDVLAGFDTMVEKAEPEFLPLARRFQDLHRRQSSEIAALLSVAGRSPGDDGTFMSTVNRAVVSLRAIFDKIDEDVIQQIESGEQNVIDAFDEAIAQPQPPEVATKLSELRQELVRLLEEARAATS
;
A
#
# COMPACT_ATOMS: atom_id res chain seq x y z
N MET A 1 -37.43 -11.29 3.00
CA MET A 1 -36.02 -11.17 2.57
C MET A 1 -35.59 -9.76 2.91
N SER A 2 -34.99 -9.58 4.09
CA SER A 2 -34.57 -8.26 4.56
C SER A 2 -33.24 -7.94 3.90
N ASN A 3 -33.24 -6.97 3.01
CA ASN A 3 -32.04 -6.43 2.39
C ASN A 3 -31.36 -5.57 3.46
N GLN A 4 -30.41 -6.16 4.17
CA GLN A 4 -29.62 -5.46 5.18
C GLN A 4 -28.68 -4.53 4.43
N SER A 5 -29.03 -3.25 4.38
CA SER A 5 -28.15 -2.19 3.90
C SER A 5 -26.87 -2.25 4.73
N TYR A 6 -25.80 -2.76 4.14
CA TYR A 6 -24.46 -2.73 4.73
C TYR A 6 -24.00 -1.28 4.70
N THR A 7 -24.24 -0.56 5.80
CA THR A 7 -23.40 0.60 6.11
C THR A 7 -22.11 -0.01 6.64
N PRO A 8 -20.96 0.12 5.96
CA PRO A 8 -19.70 -0.32 6.53
C PRO A 8 -19.55 0.30 7.92
N ASP A 9 -19.09 -0.51 8.87
CA ASP A 9 -18.64 0.03 10.14
C ASP A 9 -17.60 1.11 9.82
N THR A 10 -17.74 2.29 10.42
CA THR A 10 -16.81 3.41 10.20
C THR A 10 -15.36 2.97 10.43
N ALA A 11 -15.12 2.06 11.38
CA ALA A 11 -13.80 1.49 11.62
C ALA A 11 -13.25 0.67 10.43
N ALA A 12 -14.11 -0.09 9.74
CA ALA A 12 -13.72 -0.87 8.56
C ALA A 12 -13.36 0.02 7.36
N ALA A 13 -14.11 1.11 7.18
CA ALA A 13 -13.82 2.12 6.16
C ALA A 13 -12.54 2.91 6.48
N ASP A 14 -12.36 3.34 7.73
CA ASP A 14 -11.19 4.11 8.16
C ASP A 14 -9.89 3.28 8.07
N ALA A 15 -9.97 1.97 8.36
CA ALA A 15 -8.83 1.06 8.16
C ALA A 15 -8.48 0.88 6.67
N LEU A 16 -9.48 0.82 5.78
CA LEU A 16 -9.25 0.80 4.33
C LEU A 16 -8.65 2.11 3.81
N GLU A 17 -9.08 3.26 4.35
CA GLU A 17 -8.49 4.57 4.02
C GLU A 17 -7.03 4.64 4.46
N THR A 18 -6.75 4.20 5.69
CA THR A 18 -5.38 4.14 6.21
C THR A 18 -4.50 3.23 5.35
N LEU A 19 -4.98 2.05 4.97
CA LEU A 19 -4.28 1.13 4.07
C LEU A 19 -4.02 1.78 2.70
N HIS A 20 -5.01 2.46 2.14
CA HIS A 20 -4.86 3.18 0.87
C HIS A 20 -3.76 4.26 0.97
N ASP A 21 -3.80 5.09 2.00
CA ASP A 21 -2.83 6.16 2.23
C ASP A 21 -1.40 5.58 2.35
N ARG A 22 -1.21 4.51 3.12
CA ARG A 22 0.09 3.83 3.23
C ARG A 22 0.58 3.27 1.91
N THR A 23 -0.31 2.69 1.12
CA THR A 23 0.02 2.14 -0.21
C THR A 23 0.44 3.24 -1.18
N VAL A 24 -0.24 4.40 -1.15
CA VAL A 24 0.11 5.57 -1.97
C VAL A 24 1.43 6.19 -1.52
N ASP A 25 1.68 6.27 -0.21
CA ASP A 25 2.94 6.78 0.35
C ASP A 25 4.15 5.98 -0.14
N VAL A 26 4.09 4.63 -0.07
CA VAL A 26 5.18 3.79 -0.57
C VAL A 26 5.29 3.82 -2.09
N LEU A 27 4.18 3.90 -2.82
CA LEU A 27 4.18 4.04 -4.28
C LEU A 27 4.95 5.29 -4.72
N ALA A 28 4.72 6.44 -4.08
CA ALA A 28 5.47 7.67 -4.36
C ALA A 28 6.99 7.50 -4.10
N GLY A 29 7.34 6.70 -3.09
CA GLY A 29 8.73 6.31 -2.84
C GLY A 29 9.32 5.46 -3.97
N PHE A 30 8.59 4.46 -4.46
CA PHE A 30 9.04 3.66 -5.60
C PHE A 30 9.06 4.43 -6.92
N ASP A 31 8.15 5.38 -7.14
CA ASP A 31 8.22 6.30 -8.28
C ASP A 31 9.56 7.06 -8.26
N THR A 32 9.94 7.60 -7.10
CA THR A 32 11.24 8.28 -6.92
C THR A 32 12.42 7.30 -7.07
N MET A 33 12.29 6.08 -6.55
CA MET A 33 13.34 5.06 -6.63
C MET A 33 13.57 4.63 -8.08
N VAL A 34 12.52 4.42 -8.87
CA VAL A 34 12.63 4.07 -10.30
C VAL A 34 13.32 5.16 -11.13
N GLU A 35 13.16 6.44 -10.77
CA GLU A 35 13.86 7.54 -11.43
C GLU A 35 15.38 7.57 -11.16
N LYS A 36 15.81 7.05 -10.00
CA LYS A 36 17.18 7.23 -9.48
C LYS A 36 17.96 5.92 -9.30
N ALA A 37 17.30 4.77 -9.41
CA ALA A 37 17.90 3.47 -9.16
C ALA A 37 19.00 3.15 -10.17
N GLU A 38 20.02 2.46 -9.68
CA GLU A 38 21.04 1.87 -10.53
C GLU A 38 20.42 0.77 -11.42
N PRO A 39 20.99 0.50 -12.62
CA PRO A 39 20.41 -0.45 -13.58
C PRO A 39 20.11 -1.85 -13.02
N GLU A 40 20.91 -2.33 -12.08
CA GLU A 40 20.76 -3.61 -11.39
C GLU A 40 19.55 -3.66 -10.47
N PHE A 41 19.19 -2.55 -9.80
CA PHE A 41 18.07 -2.46 -8.86
C PHE A 41 16.77 -2.01 -9.53
N LEU A 42 16.85 -1.35 -10.70
CA LEU A 42 15.71 -0.83 -11.43
C LEU A 42 14.60 -1.89 -11.71
N PRO A 43 14.91 -3.15 -12.10
CA PRO A 43 13.88 -4.16 -12.28
C PRO A 43 13.09 -4.45 -11.00
N LEU A 44 13.76 -4.50 -9.84
CA LEU A 44 13.11 -4.74 -8.56
C LEU A 44 12.23 -3.55 -8.16
N ALA A 45 12.76 -2.33 -8.26
CA ALA A 45 12.02 -1.11 -7.95
C ALA A 45 10.74 -0.98 -8.80
N ARG A 46 10.79 -1.32 -10.09
CA ARG A 46 9.62 -1.33 -10.98
C ARG A 46 8.57 -2.35 -10.55
N ARG A 47 8.98 -3.54 -10.09
CA ARG A 47 8.03 -4.56 -9.63
C ARG A 47 7.23 -4.09 -8.41
N PHE A 48 7.89 -3.44 -7.44
CA PHE A 48 7.20 -2.84 -6.30
C PHE A 48 6.30 -1.67 -6.72
N GLN A 49 6.80 -0.79 -7.59
CA GLN A 49 6.02 0.32 -8.14
C GLN A 49 4.72 -0.17 -8.80
N ASP A 50 4.82 -1.16 -9.69
CA ASP A 50 3.67 -1.70 -10.42
C ASP A 50 2.70 -2.43 -9.48
N LEU A 51 3.22 -3.14 -8.48
CA LEU A 51 2.41 -3.80 -7.46
C LEU A 51 1.59 -2.78 -6.67
N HIS A 52 2.23 -1.76 -6.10
CA HIS A 52 1.58 -0.75 -5.28
C HIS A 52 0.60 0.11 -6.06
N ARG A 53 0.90 0.41 -7.33
CA ARG A 53 -0.04 1.12 -8.22
C ARG A 53 -1.32 0.34 -8.46
N ARG A 54 -1.21 -0.98 -8.66
CA ARG A 54 -2.40 -1.84 -8.80
C ARG A 54 -3.14 -1.95 -7.47
N GLN A 55 -2.42 -2.15 -6.37
CA GLN A 55 -3.02 -2.29 -5.04
C GLN A 55 -3.77 -1.03 -4.63
N SER A 56 -3.20 0.16 -4.80
CA SER A 56 -3.87 1.43 -4.47
C SER A 56 -5.17 1.58 -5.27
N SER A 57 -5.15 1.25 -6.56
CA SER A 57 -6.36 1.28 -7.42
C SER A 57 -7.44 0.31 -6.96
N GLU A 58 -7.05 -0.91 -6.55
CA GLU A 58 -7.97 -1.93 -6.03
C GLU A 58 -8.57 -1.52 -4.67
N ILE A 59 -7.75 -0.99 -3.76
CA ILE A 59 -8.21 -0.52 -2.45
C ILE A 59 -9.14 0.69 -2.62
N ALA A 60 -8.83 1.61 -3.53
CA ALA A 60 -9.70 2.73 -3.86
C ALA A 60 -11.07 2.28 -4.37
N ALA A 61 -11.12 1.22 -5.19
CA ALA A 61 -12.38 0.63 -5.63
C ALA A 61 -13.19 0.04 -4.46
N LEU A 62 -12.54 -0.63 -3.51
CA LEU A 62 -13.17 -1.15 -2.29
C LEU A 62 -13.77 -0.03 -1.43
N LEU A 63 -13.03 1.08 -1.26
CA LEU A 63 -13.50 2.28 -0.56
C LEU A 63 -14.72 2.91 -1.25
N SER A 64 -14.71 2.97 -2.59
CA SER A 64 -15.85 3.44 -3.38
C SER A 64 -17.11 2.60 -3.16
N VAL A 65 -16.96 1.26 -3.16
CA VAL A 65 -18.06 0.33 -2.86
C VAL A 65 -18.57 0.50 -1.42
N ALA A 66 -17.67 0.83 -0.48
CA ALA A 66 -18.02 1.14 0.91
C ALA A 66 -18.70 2.51 1.08
N GLY A 67 -18.96 3.26 0.00
CA GLY A 67 -19.63 4.55 0.04
C GLY A 67 -18.73 5.70 0.53
N ARG A 68 -17.43 5.47 0.70
CA ARG A 68 -16.44 6.54 0.74
C ARG A 68 -16.22 7.01 -0.70
N SER A 69 -16.05 8.29 -0.95
CA SER A 69 -15.65 8.79 -2.27
C SER A 69 -14.32 9.54 -2.14
N PRO A 70 -13.42 9.40 -3.11
CA PRO A 70 -12.25 10.26 -3.16
C PRO A 70 -12.70 11.73 -3.26
N GLY A 71 -11.96 12.63 -2.63
CA GLY A 71 -12.12 14.08 -2.81
C GLY A 71 -11.81 14.52 -4.24
N ASP A 72 -11.88 15.83 -4.49
CA ASP A 72 -11.74 16.44 -5.82
C ASP A 72 -10.38 16.16 -6.51
N ASP A 73 -9.38 15.69 -5.77
CA ASP A 73 -8.05 15.32 -6.24
C ASP A 73 -7.89 13.81 -6.52
N GLY A 74 -8.91 13.00 -6.28
CA GLY A 74 -8.84 11.54 -6.40
C GLY A 74 -8.37 10.82 -5.13
N THR A 75 -8.15 11.54 -4.03
CA THR A 75 -7.69 10.99 -2.74
C THR A 75 -8.83 10.97 -1.72
N PHE A 76 -9.04 9.85 -1.02
CA PHE A 76 -9.99 9.81 0.10
C PHE A 76 -9.56 10.81 1.17
N MET A 77 -10.50 11.58 1.73
CA MET A 77 -10.26 12.76 2.58
C MET A 77 -9.57 12.44 3.93
N SER A 78 -8.30 12.08 3.89
CA SER A 78 -7.38 11.99 5.02
C SER A 78 -6.10 12.73 4.66
N THR A 79 -6.03 13.99 5.09
CA THR A 79 -4.84 14.83 5.26
C THR A 79 -3.57 14.42 4.47
N VAL A 80 -3.45 14.88 3.22
CA VAL A 80 -2.16 14.95 2.52
C VAL A 80 -1.26 15.96 3.24
N ASN A 81 -0.60 15.56 4.32
CA ASN A 81 0.43 16.37 4.97
C ASN A 81 1.38 15.54 5.83
N ARG A 82 2.18 14.67 5.20
CA ARG A 82 3.55 14.33 5.66
C ARG A 82 4.39 13.42 4.76
N ALA A 83 3.89 12.94 3.62
CA ALA A 83 4.59 11.96 2.79
C ALA A 83 5.94 12.45 2.21
N VAL A 84 6.10 13.75 1.96
CA VAL A 84 7.31 14.30 1.32
C VAL A 84 8.52 14.31 2.26
N VAL A 85 8.31 14.40 3.58
CA VAL A 85 9.40 14.57 4.55
C VAL A 85 10.07 13.25 4.92
N SER A 86 9.33 12.13 4.95
CA SER A 86 9.89 10.80 5.26
C SER A 86 10.76 10.25 4.13
N LEU A 87 10.40 10.52 2.86
CA LEU A 87 11.11 9.98 1.70
C LEU A 87 12.52 10.56 1.54
N ARG A 88 12.73 11.85 1.84
CA ARG A 88 14.03 12.52 1.66
C ARG A 88 15.14 11.97 2.56
N ALA A 89 14.79 11.39 3.71
CA ALA A 89 15.75 10.79 4.64
C ALA A 89 16.20 9.38 4.22
N ILE A 90 15.44 8.69 3.37
CA ILE A 90 15.74 7.33 2.89
C ILE A 90 16.72 7.40 1.70
N PHE A 91 16.58 8.40 0.82
CA PHE A 91 17.29 8.42 -0.47
C PHE A 91 18.62 9.19 -0.52
N ASP A 92 19.12 9.75 0.59
CA ASP A 92 20.36 10.53 0.56
C ASP A 92 21.61 9.68 0.27
N LYS A 93 21.52 8.34 0.40
CA LYS A 93 22.49 7.35 -0.08
C LYS A 93 21.81 6.00 -0.34
N ILE A 94 21.66 5.62 -1.61
CA ILE A 94 21.40 4.22 -1.98
C ILE A 94 22.74 3.49 -1.75
N ASP A 95 23.01 3.12 -0.49
CA ASP A 95 24.14 2.29 -0.05
C ASP A 95 23.62 0.86 0.26
N GLU A 96 24.54 -0.05 0.62
CA GLU A 96 24.49 -1.52 0.75
C GLU A 96 23.28 -2.16 1.49
N ASP A 97 22.33 -1.39 2.04
CA ASP A 97 21.15 -1.88 2.78
C ASP A 97 19.80 -1.43 2.19
N VAL A 98 19.72 -1.22 0.87
CA VAL A 98 18.47 -0.82 0.18
C VAL A 98 17.30 -1.77 0.46
N ILE A 99 17.58 -3.07 0.62
CA ILE A 99 16.56 -4.08 0.93
C ILE A 99 16.01 -3.89 2.34
N GLN A 100 16.85 -3.59 3.33
CA GLN A 100 16.39 -3.33 4.70
C GLN A 100 15.49 -2.09 4.77
N GLN A 101 15.80 -1.07 3.97
CA GLN A 101 14.97 0.13 3.88
C GLN A 101 13.62 -0.15 3.22
N ILE A 102 13.61 -0.94 2.14
CA ILE A 102 12.37 -1.42 1.52
C ILE A 102 11.54 -2.19 2.54
N GLU A 103 12.12 -3.17 3.23
CA GLU A 103 11.42 -3.97 4.24
C GLU A 103 10.79 -3.11 5.34
N SER A 104 11.51 -2.11 5.85
CA SER A 104 10.99 -1.18 6.85
C SER A 104 9.82 -0.35 6.32
N GLY A 105 9.91 0.12 5.07
CA GLY A 105 8.82 0.82 4.40
C GLY A 105 7.58 -0.06 4.22
N GLU A 106 7.78 -1.27 3.71
CA GLU A 106 6.72 -2.23 3.40
C GLU A 106 6.05 -2.83 4.63
N GLN A 107 6.77 -2.94 5.75
CA GLN A 107 6.17 -3.43 7.01
C GLN A 107 4.98 -2.56 7.43
N ASN A 108 5.04 -1.23 7.22
CA ASN A 108 3.92 -0.34 7.54
C ASN A 108 2.68 -0.64 6.67
N VAL A 109 2.88 -1.09 5.43
CA VAL A 109 1.77 -1.46 4.53
C VAL A 109 1.19 -2.81 4.93
N ILE A 110 2.05 -3.77 5.30
CA ILE A 110 1.63 -5.08 5.82
C ILE A 110 0.81 -4.93 7.09
N ASP A 111 1.26 -4.09 8.03
CA ASP A 111 0.55 -3.83 9.28
C ASP A 111 -0.83 -3.19 9.01
N ALA A 112 -0.92 -2.27 8.04
CA ALA A 112 -2.19 -1.68 7.62
C ALA A 112 -3.12 -2.71 6.94
N PHE A 113 -2.58 -3.66 6.17
CA PHE A 113 -3.35 -4.78 5.64
C PHE A 113 -3.91 -5.64 6.79
N ASP A 114 -3.07 -5.97 7.78
CA ASP A 114 -3.47 -6.77 8.94
C ASP A 114 -4.56 -6.07 9.75
N GLU A 115 -4.45 -4.76 9.96
CA GLU A 115 -5.48 -3.96 10.61
C GLU A 115 -6.80 -3.96 9.82
N ALA A 116 -6.76 -3.75 8.50
CA ALA A 116 -7.94 -3.73 7.66
C ALA A 116 -8.64 -5.10 7.57
N ILE A 117 -7.86 -6.20 7.53
CA ILE A 117 -8.35 -7.58 7.53
C ILE A 117 -8.99 -7.94 8.88
N ALA A 118 -8.47 -7.40 9.99
CA ALA A 118 -9.01 -7.64 11.32
C ALA A 118 -10.38 -6.96 11.57
N GLN A 119 -10.75 -5.96 10.75
CA GLN A 119 -12.06 -5.32 10.88
C GLN A 119 -13.20 -6.20 10.35
N PRO A 120 -14.45 -5.97 10.81
CA PRO A 120 -15.64 -6.63 10.25
C PRO A 120 -15.92 -6.20 8.79
N GLN A 121 -15.28 -6.87 7.85
CA GLN A 121 -15.43 -6.67 6.41
C GLN A 121 -16.42 -7.68 5.79
N PRO A 122 -17.02 -7.38 4.62
CA PRO A 122 -17.67 -8.40 3.82
C PRO A 122 -16.66 -9.51 3.45
N PRO A 123 -17.06 -10.79 3.40
CA PRO A 123 -16.14 -11.90 3.14
C PRO A 123 -15.32 -11.76 1.85
N GLU A 124 -15.92 -11.23 0.78
CA GLU A 124 -15.21 -10.96 -0.46
C GLU A 124 -14.11 -9.90 -0.31
N VAL A 125 -14.34 -8.86 0.50
CA VAL A 125 -13.38 -7.79 0.77
C VAL A 125 -12.21 -8.34 1.60
N ALA A 126 -12.50 -9.08 2.67
CA ALA A 126 -11.45 -9.69 3.50
C ALA A 126 -10.56 -10.66 2.69
N THR A 127 -11.17 -11.42 1.78
CA THR A 127 -10.45 -12.33 0.87
C THR A 127 -9.56 -11.54 -0.07
N LYS A 128 -10.08 -10.50 -0.72
CA LYS A 128 -9.31 -9.63 -1.62
C LYS A 128 -8.14 -8.97 -0.91
N LEU A 129 -8.34 -8.41 0.29
CA LEU A 129 -7.26 -7.82 1.10
C LEU A 129 -6.16 -8.84 1.43
N SER A 130 -6.55 -10.07 1.79
CA SER A 130 -5.62 -11.16 2.08
C SER A 130 -4.80 -11.55 0.84
N GLU A 131 -5.40 -11.57 -0.34
CA GLU A 131 -4.71 -11.82 -1.61
C GLU A 131 -3.68 -10.73 -1.92
N LEU A 132 -4.08 -9.46 -1.85
CA LEU A 132 -3.19 -8.32 -2.10
C LEU A 132 -2.01 -8.33 -1.13
N ARG A 133 -2.26 -8.55 0.17
CA ARG A 133 -1.20 -8.69 1.19
C ARG A 133 -0.22 -9.81 0.85
N GLN A 134 -0.71 -10.97 0.42
CA GLN A 134 0.15 -12.10 0.06
C GLN A 134 1.04 -11.81 -1.16
N GLU A 135 0.55 -11.04 -2.13
CA GLU A 135 1.36 -10.61 -3.27
C GLU A 135 2.55 -9.74 -2.83
N LEU A 136 2.34 -8.83 -1.88
CA LEU A 136 3.41 -8.00 -1.31
C LEU A 136 4.43 -8.83 -0.53
N VAL A 137 3.95 -9.72 0.35
CA VAL A 137 4.84 -10.61 1.11
C VAL A 137 5.70 -11.48 0.19
N ARG A 138 5.13 -12.04 -0.88
CA ARG A 138 5.90 -12.82 -1.86
C ARG A 138 6.98 -12.00 -2.55
N LEU A 139 6.67 -10.76 -2.95
CA LEU A 139 7.66 -9.90 -3.59
C LEU A 139 8.82 -9.55 -2.63
N LEU A 140 8.53 -9.32 -1.34
CA LEU A 140 9.55 -9.13 -0.31
C LEU A 140 10.43 -10.37 -0.11
N GLU A 141 9.84 -11.56 -0.05
CA GLU A 141 10.59 -12.82 0.05
C GLU A 141 11.51 -13.03 -1.15
N GLU A 142 11.03 -12.75 -2.36
CA GLU A 142 11.84 -12.80 -3.57
C GLU A 142 12.98 -11.77 -3.56
N ALA A 143 12.71 -10.54 -3.10
CA ALA A 143 13.72 -9.49 -2.98
C ALA A 143 14.85 -9.90 -2.01
N ARG A 144 14.50 -10.51 -0.87
CA ARG A 144 15.47 -11.08 0.09
C ARG A 144 16.32 -12.16 -0.55
N ALA A 145 15.69 -13.10 -1.25
CA ALA A 145 16.37 -14.22 -1.90
C ALA A 145 17.32 -13.79 -3.03
N ALA A 146 17.02 -12.67 -3.71
CA ALA A 146 17.85 -12.15 -4.79
C ALA A 146 19.13 -11.44 -4.31
N THR A 147 19.18 -11.09 -3.02
CA THR A 147 20.26 -10.27 -2.42
C THR A 147 21.07 -11.05 -1.37
N SER A 148 20.79 -12.34 -1.19
CA SER A 148 21.46 -13.26 -0.24
C SER A 148 22.56 -14.12 -0.88
#